data_AF-A0A521ZSE3-F1
#
_entry.id   AF-A0A521ZSE3-F1
#
_cell.length_a   1.000
_cell.length_b   1.000
_cell.length_c   1.000
_cell.angle_alpha   90.00
_cell.angle_beta   90.00
_cell.angle_gamma   90.00
#
_symmetry.space_group_name_H-M   'P 1'
#
loop_
_entity.id
_entity.type
_entity.pdbx_description
1 polymer ?
#
loop_
_entity_poly.entity_id
_entity_poly.type
_entity_poly.pdbx_seq_one_letter_code
_entity_poly.pdbx_strand_id
1 'polypeptide(L)'
;MSKKIIQQAFLLALGEVAYISLVALLMFTVGKLFGDKPDPVIIAPIAFLLLFVISAAVSGALILGKPLTLFLEGKKKEALQLFSCTVAWLVVFLIVAFSIVAMQ
;
A
#
# COMPACT_ATOMS: atom_id res chain seq x y z
N MET A 1 -17.67 -13.45 -12.46
CA MET A 1 -16.65 -12.38 -12.35
C MET A 1 -15.78 -12.42 -13.59
N SER A 2 -15.57 -11.29 -14.28
CA SER A 2 -14.73 -11.28 -15.49
C SER A 2 -13.26 -11.49 -15.13
N LYS A 3 -12.56 -12.38 -15.84
CA LYS A 3 -11.11 -12.64 -15.66
C LYS A 3 -10.27 -11.34 -15.63
N LYS A 4 -10.69 -10.33 -16.39
CA LYS A 4 -10.07 -9.00 -16.44
C LYS A 4 -10.08 -8.25 -15.11
N ILE A 5 -11.16 -8.35 -14.31
CA ILE A 5 -11.26 -7.65 -13.01
C ILE A 5 -10.27 -8.27 -12.01
N ILE A 6 -10.17 -9.59 -12.00
CA ILE A 6 -9.25 -10.32 -11.11
C ILE A 6 -7.79 -9.98 -11.45
N GLN A 7 -7.43 -9.96 -12.74
CA GLN A 7 -6.09 -9.56 -13.17
C GLN A 7 -5.76 -8.11 -12.78
N GLN A 8 -6.73 -7.21 -12.93
CA GLN A 8 -6.54 -5.81 -12.55
C GLN A 8 -6.39 -5.64 -11.03
N ALA A 9 -7.24 -6.30 -10.24
CA ALA A 9 -7.15 -6.29 -8.78
C ALA A 9 -5.82 -6.84 -8.28
N PHE A 10 -5.35 -7.94 -8.88
CA PHE A 10 -4.05 -8.53 -8.58
C PHE A 10 -2.90 -7.55 -8.89
N LEU A 11 -2.94 -6.88 -10.05
CA LEU A 11 -1.89 -5.93 -10.43
C LEU A 11 -1.88 -4.69 -9.52
N LEU A 12 -3.05 -4.19 -9.10
CA LEU A 12 -3.16 -3.10 -8.13
C LEU A 12 -2.61 -3.52 -6.76
N ALA A 13 -2.99 -4.70 -6.27
CA ALA A 13 -2.50 -5.22 -5.00
C ALA A 13 -0.98 -5.50 -5.03
N LEU A 14 -0.46 -6.03 -6.14
CA LEU A 14 0.98 -6.23 -6.33
C LEU A 14 1.74 -4.90 -6.36
N GLY A 15 1.20 -3.89 -7.05
CA GLY A 15 1.75 -2.54 -7.07
C GLY A 15 1.81 -1.91 -5.67
N GLU A 16 0.76 -2.11 -4.87
CA GLU A 16 0.71 -1.66 -3.48
C GLU A 16 1.76 -2.37 -2.61
N VAL A 17 1.90 -3.70 -2.72
CA VAL A 17 2.93 -4.45 -2.00
C VAL A 17 4.33 -3.98 -2.38
N ALA A 18 4.57 -3.72 -3.67
CA ALA A 18 5.84 -3.17 -4.13
C ALA A 18 6.11 -1.77 -3.54
N TYR A 19 5.09 -0.90 -3.49
CA TYR A 19 5.19 0.42 -2.89
C TYR A 19 5.51 0.35 -1.39
N ILE A 20 4.75 -0.43 -0.61
CA ILE A 20 4.96 -0.62 0.82
C ILE A 20 6.37 -1.17 1.09
N SER A 21 6.85 -2.11 0.27
CA SER A 21 8.20 -2.66 0.38
C SER A 21 9.28 -1.59 0.18
N LEU A 22 9.08 -0.68 -0.78
CA LEU A 22 9.97 0.45 -1.02
C LEU A 22 10.00 1.41 0.16
N VAL A 23 8.83 1.76 0.70
CA VAL A 23 8.72 2.61 1.91
C VAL A 23 9.41 1.96 3.11
N ALA A 24 9.21 0.66 3.32
CA ALA A 24 9.88 -0.08 4.40
C ALA A 24 11.42 -0.08 4.25
N LEU A 25 11.93 -0.29 3.03
CA LEU A 25 13.37 -0.20 2.73
C LEU A 25 13.93 1.20 2.97
N LEU A 26 13.18 2.24 2.60
CA LEU A 26 13.55 3.63 2.87
C LEU A 26 13.66 3.86 4.37
N MET A 27 12.65 3.48 5.15
CA MET A 27 12.66 3.63 6.61
C MET A 27 13.83 2.88 7.26
N PHE A 28 14.10 1.65 6.83
CA PHE A 28 15.23 0.87 7.31
C PHE A 28 16.58 1.53 6.99
N THR A 29 16.74 2.04 5.78
CA THR A 29 17.96 2.71 5.32
C THR A 29 18.21 4.02 6.06
N VAL A 30 17.17 4.82 6.28
CA VAL A 30 17.24 6.08 7.04
C VAL A 30 17.59 5.79 8.50
N GLY A 31 16.94 4.82 9.14
CA GLY A 31 17.26 4.42 10.52
C GLY A 31 18.73 4.03 10.68
N LYS A 32 19.28 3.29 9.72
CA LYS A 32 20.70 2.88 9.73
C LYS A 32 21.68 4.04 9.49
N LEU A 33 21.33 5.04 8.68
CA LEU A 33 22.18 6.19 8.34
C LEU A 33 22.18 7.31 9.41
N PHE A 34 21.08 7.44 10.14
CA PHE A 34 20.84 8.56 11.06
C PHE A 34 20.76 8.16 12.54
N GLY A 35 20.70 6.87 12.88
CA GLY A 35 20.51 6.38 14.25
C GLY A 35 21.59 6.74 15.28
N ASP A 36 22.79 7.14 14.85
CA ASP A 36 23.89 7.54 15.75
C ASP A 36 24.00 9.07 15.95
N LYS A 37 23.10 9.87 15.36
CA LYS A 37 23.15 11.34 15.45
C LYS A 37 22.19 11.84 16.53
N PRO A 38 22.56 12.88 17.32
CA PRO A 38 21.62 13.52 18.23
C PRO A 38 20.47 14.11 17.42
N ASP A 39 19.28 13.51 17.56
CA ASP A 39 18.10 13.92 16.83
C ASP A 39 17.72 15.36 17.16
N PRO A 40 17.46 16.24 16.17
CA PRO A 40 16.65 17.41 16.42
C PRO A 40 15.25 16.93 16.80
N VAL A 41 14.98 16.88 18.11
CA VAL A 41 13.85 16.24 18.83
C VAL A 41 12.47 16.44 18.18
N ILE A 42 12.28 17.50 17.38
CA ILE A 42 11.00 17.86 16.76
C ILE A 42 10.92 17.48 15.27
N ILE A 43 12.03 17.44 14.54
CA ILE A 43 12.03 17.30 13.07
C ILE A 43 11.78 15.84 12.66
N ALA A 44 12.34 14.88 13.39
CA ALA A 44 12.19 13.46 13.08
C ALA A 44 10.71 12.99 13.11
N PRO A 45 9.90 13.31 14.14
CA PRO A 45 8.47 12.99 14.14
C PRO A 45 7.69 13.66 13.00
N ILE A 46 8.00 14.91 12.65
CA ILE A 46 7.35 15.64 11.55
C ILE A 46 7.63 14.95 10.21
N ALA A 47 8.89 14.60 9.94
CA ALA A 47 9.28 13.92 8.73
C ALA A 47 8.59 12.55 8.60
N PHE A 48 8.50 11.79 9.70
CA PHE A 48 7.77 10.53 9.72
C PHE A 48 6.27 10.71 9.43
N LEU A 49 5.61 11.69 10.06
CA LEU A 49 4.19 11.97 9.81
C LEU A 49 3.94 12.40 8.36
N LEU A 50 4.83 13.21 7.77
CA LEU A 50 4.74 13.57 6.35
C LEU A 50 4.87 12.36 5.44
N LEU A 51 5.86 11.49 5.70
CA LEU A 51 6.02 10.24 4.93
C LEU A 51 4.79 9.35 5.06
N PHE A 52 4.22 9.25 6.25
CA PHE A 52 2.99 8.48 6.51
C PHE A 52 1.79 9.04 5.74
N VAL A 53 1.57 10.36 5.75
CA VAL A 53 0.47 10.99 5.01
C VAL A 53 0.64 10.81 3.49
N ILE A 54 1.87 10.99 2.98
CA ILE A 54 2.17 10.74 1.57
C ILE A 54 1.91 9.26 1.22
N SER A 55 2.32 8.34 2.08
CA SER A 55 2.07 6.91 1.91
C SER A 55 0.58 6.59 1.85
N ALA A 56 -0.20 7.09 2.81
CA ALA A 56 -1.65 6.92 2.81
C ALA A 56 -2.31 7.50 1.54
N ALA A 57 -1.83 8.64 1.04
CA ALA A 57 -2.34 9.25 -0.19
C ALA A 57 -2.00 8.40 -1.44
N VAL A 58 -0.78 7.88 -1.53
CA VAL A 58 -0.34 6.99 -2.62
C VAL A 58 -1.10 5.67 -2.59
N SER A 59 -1.16 5.01 -1.43
CA SER A 59 -1.92 3.77 -1.24
C SER A 59 -3.41 3.97 -1.55
N GLY A 60 -3.99 5.09 -1.09
CA GLY A 60 -5.35 5.49 -1.44
C GLY A 60 -5.53 5.63 -2.95
N ALA A 61 -4.60 6.28 -3.65
CA ALA A 61 -4.66 6.43 -5.10
C ALA A 61 -4.51 5.09 -5.85
N LEU A 62 -3.62 4.19 -5.41
CA LEU A 62 -3.45 2.87 -6.02
C LEU A 62 -4.68 1.98 -5.83
N ILE A 63 -5.21 1.91 -4.60
CA ILE A 63 -6.30 1.00 -4.26
C ILE A 63 -7.64 1.56 -4.72
N LEU A 64 -7.90 2.85 -4.51
CA LEU A 64 -9.20 3.47 -4.79
C LEU A 64 -9.25 4.22 -6.13
N GLY A 65 -8.13 4.59 -6.74
CA GLY A 65 -8.15 5.44 -7.95
C GLY A 65 -8.96 4.83 -9.08
N LYS A 66 -8.78 3.54 -9.37
CA LYS A 66 -9.51 2.83 -10.44
C LYS A 66 -10.95 2.46 -10.07
N PRO A 67 -11.25 1.95 -8.85
CA PRO A 67 -12.63 1.81 -8.40
C PRO A 67 -13.40 3.14 -8.42
N LEU A 68 -12.75 4.25 -8.06
CA LEU A 68 -13.37 5.57 -8.01
C LEU A 68 -13.75 6.06 -9.41
N THR A 69 -12.86 5.91 -10.41
CA THR A 69 -13.21 6.26 -11.80
C THR A 69 -14.36 5.42 -12.32
N LEU A 70 -14.38 4.10 -12.05
CA LEU A 70 -15.50 3.22 -12.42
C LEU A 70 -16.81 3.63 -11.72
N PHE A 71 -16.73 4.10 -10.48
CA PHE A 71 -17.90 4.58 -9.74
C PHE A 71 -18.46 5.87 -10.36
N LEU A 72 -17.58 6.80 -10.74
CA LEU A 72 -17.95 8.05 -11.44
C LEU A 72 -18.53 7.78 -12.84
N GLU A 73 -18.07 6.74 -13.53
CA GLU A 73 -18.65 6.26 -14.80
C GLU A 73 -20.03 5.59 -14.63
N GLY A 74 -20.57 5.50 -13.41
CA GLY A 74 -21.86 4.87 -13.12
C GLY A 74 -21.80 3.34 -12.95
N LYS A 75 -20.63 2.72 -13.11
CA LYS A 75 -20.43 1.26 -12.98
C LYS A 75 -20.21 0.84 -11.53
N LYS A 76 -21.15 1.21 -10.65
CA LYS A 76 -21.04 1.02 -9.18
C LYS A 76 -20.77 -0.43 -8.77
N LYS A 77 -21.42 -1.40 -9.43
CA LYS A 77 -21.20 -2.84 -9.15
C LYS A 77 -19.78 -3.29 -9.48
N GLU A 78 -19.24 -2.88 -10.62
CA GLU A 78 -17.88 -3.23 -11.02
C GLU A 78 -16.83 -2.53 -10.15
N ALA A 79 -17.07 -1.27 -9.78
CA ALA A 79 -16.21 -0.53 -8.86
C ALA A 79 -16.08 -1.25 -7.51
N LEU A 80 -17.21 -1.64 -6.91
CA LEU A 80 -17.22 -2.32 -5.61
C LEU A 80 -16.59 -3.72 -5.71
N GLN A 81 -16.83 -4.44 -6.81
CA GLN A 81 -16.18 -5.73 -7.08
C GLN A 81 -14.67 -5.59 -7.21
N LEU A 82 -14.18 -4.62 -7.99
CA LEU A 82 -12.75 -4.39 -8.17
C LEU A 82 -12.09 -4.03 -6.84
N PHE A 83 -12.67 -3.09 -6.08
CA PHE A 83 -12.15 -2.71 -4.76
C PHE A 83 -12.10 -3.89 -3.80
N SER A 84 -13.20 -4.64 -3.67
CA SER A 84 -13.26 -5.79 -2.76
C SER A 84 -12.28 -6.89 -3.18
N CYS A 85 -12.09 -7.12 -4.48
CA CYS A 85 -11.06 -8.04 -4.97
C CYS A 85 -9.64 -7.56 -4.68
N THR A 86 -9.35 -6.26 -4.82
CA THR A 86 -8.03 -5.70 -4.49
C THR A 86 -7.75 -5.89 -3.00
N VAL A 87 -8.71 -5.59 -2.13
CA VAL A 87 -8.59 -5.80 -0.68
C VAL A 87 -8.40 -7.28 -0.36
N ALA A 88 -9.16 -8.18 -0.99
CA ALA A 88 -8.98 -9.62 -0.80
C ALA A 88 -7.57 -10.09 -1.17
N TRP A 89 -7.00 -9.61 -2.27
CA TRP A 89 -5.62 -9.89 -2.65
C TRP A 89 -4.60 -9.32 -1.65
N LEU A 90 -4.83 -8.10 -1.13
CA LEU A 90 -3.99 -7.54 -0.08
C LEU A 90 -4.01 -8.38 1.19
N VAL A 91 -5.16 -8.93 1.58
CA VAL A 91 -5.26 -9.88 2.70
C VAL A 91 -4.48 -11.16 2.41
N VAL A 92 -4.54 -11.70 1.20
CA VAL A 92 -3.72 -12.86 0.81
C VAL A 92 -2.22 -12.55 0.94
N PHE A 93 -1.77 -11.40 0.41
CA PHE A 93 -0.37 -10.99 0.55
C PHE A 93 0.04 -10.76 2.01
N LEU A 94 -0.86 -10.23 2.84
CA LEU A 94 -0.65 -10.08 4.27
C LEU A 94 -0.41 -11.44 4.94
N ILE A 95 -1.28 -12.43 4.68
CA ILE A 95 -1.14 -13.79 5.23
C ILE A 95 0.20 -14.40 4.80
N VAL A 96 0.58 -14.25 3.53
CA VAL A 96 1.86 -14.74 3.00
C VAL A 96 3.02 -14.07 3.73
N ALA A 97 3.01 -12.75 3.88
CA ALA A 97 4.05 -12.01 4.60
C ALA A 97 4.18 -12.47 6.07
N PHE A 98 3.06 -12.61 6.78
CA PHE A 98 3.07 -13.12 8.16
C PHE A 98 3.56 -14.56 8.25
N SER A 99 3.21 -15.41 7.28
CA SER A 99 3.70 -16.80 7.23
C SER A 99 5.22 -16.85 7.06
N ILE A 100 5.78 -15.97 6.22
CA ILE A 100 7.23 -15.85 6.05
C ILE A 100 7.90 -15.42 7.36
N VAL A 101 7.34 -14.40 8.04
CA VAL A 101 7.87 -13.93 9.33
C VAL A 101 7.78 -15.01 10.41
N ALA A 102 6.72 -15.81 10.45
CA ALA A 102 6.55 -16.89 11.43
C ALA A 102 7.49 -18.09 11.21
N MET A 103 8.10 -18.22 10.03
CA MET A 103 9.07 -19.27 9.72
C MET A 103 10.52 -18.88 10.06
N GLN A 104 10.78 -17.61 10.40
CA GLN A 104 12.09 -17.11 10.84
C GLN A 104 12.25 -17.25 12.34
#